data_AF-A0A4U0GCS3-F1
#
_entry.id   AF-A0A4U0GCS3-F1
#
_cell.length_a   1.000
_cell.length_b   1.000
_cell.length_c   1.000
_cell.angle_alpha   90.00
_cell.angle_beta   90.00
_cell.angle_gamma   90.00
#
_symmetry.space_group_name_H-M   'P 1'
#
loop_
_entity.id
_entity.type
_entity.pdbx_description
1 polymer ?
#
loop_
_entity_poly.entity_id
_entity_poly.type
_entity_poly.pdbx_seq_one_letter_code
_entity_poly.pdbx_strand_id
1 'polypeptide(L)'
;MTPEHMRFGATPGSDVEQRISRGEVIPQAESCQDKQVPEVVWAQYGIPATGEVVVVARCGALSYYAVAPSYLLVPPMADRIFGLDVADEQLGHELADQLWERHSAELIAEAQRLKRSGP
;
A
#
# COMPACT_ATOMS: atom_id res chain seq x y z
N MET A 1 -12.52 -6.59 13.12
CA MET A 1 -13.61 -6.18 12.21
C MET A 1 -12.95 -5.94 10.87
N THR A 2 -13.32 -6.66 9.82
CA THR A 2 -12.83 -6.37 8.47
C THR A 2 -13.56 -5.11 8.00
N PRO A 3 -12.88 -4.01 7.66
CA PRO A 3 -13.55 -2.83 7.14
C PRO A 3 -14.35 -3.21 5.88
N GLU A 4 -15.66 -2.93 5.90
CA GLU A 4 -16.66 -3.37 4.91
C GLU A 4 -16.42 -2.86 3.47
N HIS A 5 -15.30 -2.18 3.20
CA HIS A 5 -15.04 -1.48 1.95
C HIS A 5 -13.60 -1.61 1.43
N MET A 6 -12.86 -2.65 1.82
CA MET A 6 -11.53 -2.90 1.25
C MET A 6 -11.62 -3.23 -0.25
N ARG A 7 -10.81 -2.56 -1.06
CA ARG A 7 -10.65 -2.82 -2.49
C ARG A 7 -9.21 -3.20 -2.78
N PHE A 8 -9.03 -4.13 -3.71
CA PHE A 8 -7.72 -4.67 -4.10
C PHE A 8 -7.55 -4.61 -5.61
N GLY A 9 -6.31 -4.53 -6.08
CA GLY A 9 -6.01 -4.62 -7.50
C GLY A 9 -4.53 -4.61 -7.82
N ALA A 10 -4.22 -4.80 -9.11
CA ALA A 10 -2.89 -4.51 -9.62
C ALA A 10 -2.68 -2.99 -9.67
N THR A 11 -1.50 -2.52 -9.25
CA THR A 11 -1.17 -1.10 -9.27
C THR A 11 -1.02 -0.55 -10.70
N PRO A 12 -0.38 -1.24 -11.66
CA PRO A 12 -0.18 -0.68 -13.00
C PRO A 12 -1.50 -0.39 -13.72
N GLY A 13 -1.64 0.82 -14.27
CA GLY A 13 -2.83 1.31 -14.96
C GLY A 13 -4.00 1.68 -14.04
N SER A 14 -3.86 1.52 -12.72
CA SER A 14 -4.92 1.83 -11.76
C SER A 14 -5.04 3.33 -11.47
N ASP A 15 -6.20 3.73 -10.96
CA ASP A 15 -6.41 5.08 -10.41
C ASP A 15 -5.43 5.40 -9.27
N VAL A 16 -5.03 4.39 -8.48
CA VAL A 16 -4.04 4.52 -7.41
C VAL A 16 -2.69 4.93 -7.97
N GLU A 17 -2.21 4.28 -9.03
CA GLU A 17 -0.93 4.64 -9.67
C GLU A 17 -0.97 6.05 -10.27
N GLN A 18 -2.08 6.43 -10.89
CA GLN A 18 -2.25 7.78 -11.43
C GLN A 18 -2.17 8.84 -10.34
N ARG A 19 -2.84 8.63 -9.19
CA ARG A 19 -2.78 9.57 -8.06
C ARG A 19 -1.38 9.68 -7.46
N ILE A 20 -0.71 8.53 -7.26
CA ILE A 20 0.68 8.50 -6.74
C ILE A 20 1.61 9.26 -7.69
N SER A 21 1.54 8.99 -9.01
CA SER A 21 2.42 9.62 -9.99
C SER A 21 2.20 11.13 -10.16
N ARG A 22 0.98 11.62 -9.89
CA ARG A 22 0.65 13.06 -9.91
C ARG A 22 0.94 13.77 -8.59
N GLY A 23 1.38 13.05 -7.55
CA GLY A 23 1.56 13.64 -6.21
C GLY A 23 0.26 14.02 -5.53
N GLU A 24 -0.87 13.41 -5.91
CA GLU A 24 -2.20 13.65 -5.32
C GLU A 24 -2.44 12.81 -4.06
N VAL A 25 -1.36 12.48 -3.34
CA VAL A 25 -1.35 11.61 -2.16
C VAL A 25 -0.45 12.20 -1.09
N ILE A 26 -0.71 11.82 0.16
CA ILE A 26 0.17 12.11 1.30
C ILE A 26 0.99 10.85 1.56
N PRO A 27 2.31 10.86 1.35
CA PRO A 27 3.16 9.74 1.74
C PRO A 27 3.16 9.58 3.26
N GLN A 28 2.87 8.36 3.71
CA GLN A 28 2.85 8.01 5.13
C GLN A 28 3.98 7.03 5.48
N ALA A 29 4.31 6.12 4.56
CA ALA A 29 5.50 5.28 4.60
C ALA A 29 5.96 4.98 3.18
N GLU A 30 7.25 5.05 2.89
CA GLU A 30 7.77 4.83 1.54
C GLU A 30 8.99 3.91 1.55
N SER A 31 9.04 3.03 0.54
CA SER A 31 10.19 2.17 0.27
C SER A 31 10.62 1.28 1.44
N CYS A 32 9.65 0.81 2.24
CA CYS A 32 9.91 -0.06 3.38
C CYS A 32 10.10 -1.50 2.89
N GLN A 33 11.31 -2.04 3.01
CA GLN A 33 11.57 -3.44 2.66
C GLN A 33 10.89 -4.39 3.65
N ASP A 34 10.34 -5.47 3.13
CA ASP A 34 9.86 -6.57 3.94
C ASP A 34 11.02 -7.24 4.69
N LYS A 35 10.77 -7.61 5.95
CA LYS A 35 11.81 -8.21 6.82
C LYS A 35 12.15 -9.64 6.43
N GLN A 36 11.19 -10.39 5.87
CA GLN A 36 11.34 -11.79 5.52
C GLN A 36 11.66 -11.96 4.04
N VAL A 37 11.14 -11.09 3.17
CA VAL A 37 11.35 -11.13 1.72
C VAL A 37 11.82 -9.75 1.23
N PRO A 38 13.10 -9.36 1.40
CA PRO A 38 13.58 -7.99 1.16
C PRO A 38 13.36 -7.42 -0.25
N GLU A 39 13.10 -8.29 -1.24
CA GLU A 39 12.72 -7.92 -2.60
C GLU A 39 11.30 -7.33 -2.68
N VAL A 40 10.47 -7.59 -1.68
CA VAL A 40 9.15 -6.99 -1.52
C VAL A 40 9.31 -5.65 -0.80
N VAL A 41 8.80 -4.59 -1.42
CA VAL A 41 8.85 -3.23 -0.94
C VAL A 41 7.44 -2.72 -0.72
N TRP A 42 7.20 -2.19 0.47
CA TRP A 42 5.93 -1.65 0.92
C TRP A 42 5.93 -0.13 0.86
N ALA A 43 4.77 0.43 0.52
CA ALA A 43 4.50 1.86 0.64
C ALA A 43 3.06 2.07 1.12
N GLN A 44 2.83 3.15 1.85
CA GLN A 44 1.54 3.56 2.36
C GLN A 44 1.31 5.05 2.04
N TYR A 45 0.11 5.35 1.58
CA TYR A 45 -0.31 6.69 1.24
C TYR A 45 -1.72 6.99 1.76
N GLY A 46 -1.96 8.24 2.14
CA GLY A 46 -3.31 8.79 2.27
C GLY A 46 -3.76 9.46 0.97
N ILE A 47 -5.03 9.32 0.59
CA ILE A 47 -5.63 9.98 -0.58
C ILE A 47 -6.55 11.10 -0.08
N PRO A 48 -6.11 12.38 -0.11
CA PRO A 48 -6.89 13.51 0.38
C PRO A 48 -8.30 13.62 -0.21
N ALA A 49 -8.43 13.37 -1.51
CA ALA A 49 -9.68 13.55 -2.25
C ALA A 49 -10.80 12.59 -1.82
N THR A 50 -10.44 11.39 -1.34
CA THR A 50 -11.40 10.34 -0.96
C THR A 50 -11.39 10.00 0.52
N GLY A 51 -10.38 10.47 1.27
CA GLY A 51 -10.21 10.11 2.67
C GLY A 51 -9.76 8.66 2.88
N GLU A 52 -9.15 8.05 1.87
CA GLU A 52 -8.75 6.65 1.89
C GLU A 52 -7.26 6.47 2.23
N VAL A 53 -6.93 5.34 2.86
CA VAL A 53 -5.55 4.86 3.02
C VAL A 53 -5.33 3.77 1.99
N VAL A 54 -4.19 3.81 1.31
CA VAL A 54 -3.75 2.80 0.36
C VAL A 54 -2.40 2.25 0.75
N VAL A 55 -2.27 0.92 0.70
CA VAL A 55 -1.02 0.20 0.84
C VAL A 55 -0.67 -0.43 -0.49
N VAL A 56 0.59 -0.33 -0.88
CA VAL A 56 1.14 -0.89 -2.11
C VAL A 56 2.27 -1.85 -1.76
N ALA A 57 2.21 -3.07 -2.31
CA ALA A 57 3.29 -4.04 -2.28
C ALA A 57 3.90 -4.17 -3.68
N ARG A 58 5.22 -4.01 -3.79
CA ARG A 58 5.97 -4.12 -5.05
C ARG A 58 7.06 -5.17 -4.93
N CYS A 59 7.23 -5.98 -5.97
CA CYS A 59 8.37 -6.86 -6.11
C CYS A 59 8.70 -7.01 -7.59
N GLY A 60 9.86 -6.51 -8.04
CA GLY A 60 10.25 -6.55 -9.45
C GLY A 60 9.20 -5.90 -10.36
N ALA A 61 8.63 -6.70 -11.26
CA ALA A 61 7.58 -6.24 -12.18
C ALA A 61 6.16 -6.32 -11.59
N LEU A 62 5.97 -6.97 -10.43
CA LEU A 62 4.68 -7.09 -9.77
C LEU A 62 4.44 -5.91 -8.84
N SER A 63 3.21 -5.38 -8.87
CA SER A 63 2.76 -4.35 -7.94
C SER A 63 1.27 -4.51 -7.69
N TYR A 64 0.89 -4.62 -6.42
CA TYR A 64 -0.50 -4.76 -5.97
C TYR A 64 -0.84 -3.67 -4.95
N TYR A 65 -2.12 -3.32 -4.84
CA TYR A 65 -2.61 -2.38 -3.83
C TYR A 65 -3.81 -2.94 -3.07
N ALA A 66 -3.96 -2.46 -1.84
CA ALA A 66 -5.17 -2.53 -1.02
C ALA A 66 -5.54 -1.12 -0.56
N VAL A 67 -6.83 -0.76 -0.63
CA VAL A 67 -7.32 0.58 -0.26
C VAL A 67 -8.62 0.49 0.52
N ALA A 68 -8.79 1.35 1.52
CA ALA A 68 -10.02 1.48 2.29
C ALA A 68 -10.18 2.90 2.84
N PRO A 69 -11.41 3.34 3.15
CA PRO A 69 -11.64 4.60 3.88
C PRO A 69 -10.91 4.60 5.22
N SER A 70 -10.29 5.72 5.57
CA SER A 70 -9.70 5.91 6.91
C SER A 70 -10.78 5.82 7.99
N TYR A 71 -10.42 5.24 9.13
CA TYR A 71 -11.28 5.24 10.33
C TYR A 71 -11.45 6.65 10.91
N LEU A 72 -10.54 7.56 10.59
CA LEU A 72 -10.50 8.89 11.15
C LEU A 72 -11.30 9.85 10.25
N LEU A 73 -12.35 10.48 10.79
CA LEU A 73 -13.15 11.47 10.06
C LEU A 73 -12.64 12.90 10.26
N VAL A 74 -12.03 13.17 11.42
CA VAL A 74 -11.52 14.50 11.81
C VAL A 74 -10.14 14.34 12.48
N PRO A 75 -9.09 15.04 12.01
CA PRO A 75 -9.09 15.87 10.81
C PRO A 75 -9.30 15.05 9.53
N PRO A 76 -9.89 15.66 8.48
CA PRO A 76 -9.97 15.00 7.17
C PRO A 76 -8.57 14.73 6.63
N MET A 77 -8.43 13.74 5.74
CA MET A 77 -7.13 13.32 5.19
C MET A 77 -6.32 14.50 4.61
N ALA A 78 -6.98 15.47 3.96
CA ALA A 78 -6.32 16.67 3.41
C ALA A 78 -5.62 17.55 4.45
N ASP A 79 -6.07 17.52 5.71
CA ASP A 79 -5.52 18.32 6.80
C ASP A 79 -4.46 17.55 7.61
N ARG A 80 -4.17 16.29 7.26
CA ARG A 80 -3.14 15.44 7.91
C ARG A 80 -1.74 15.74 7.38
N ILE A 81 -1.39 17.02 7.39
CA ILE A 81 -0.17 17.58 6.78
C ILE A 81 1.11 17.03 7.46
N PHE A 82 1.01 16.55 8.70
CA PHE A 82 2.14 16.03 9.49
C PHE A 82 2.23 14.50 9.57
N GLY A 83 1.61 13.78 8.64
CA GLY A 83 1.87 12.35 8.43
C GLY A 83 0.85 11.41 9.06
N LEU A 84 1.32 10.18 9.31
CA LEU A 84 0.54 9.01 9.68
C LEU A 84 -0.12 9.17 11.06
N ASP A 85 -1.45 9.19 11.09
CA ASP A 85 -2.20 9.05 12.34
C ASP A 85 -2.19 7.58 12.79
N VAL A 86 -2.23 7.30 14.10
CA VAL A 86 -2.24 5.93 14.65
C VAL A 86 -3.38 5.09 14.05
N ALA A 87 -4.53 5.69 13.77
CA ALA A 87 -5.64 4.99 13.12
C ALA A 87 -5.33 4.62 11.66
N ASP A 88 -4.60 5.47 10.95
CA ASP A 88 -4.15 5.20 9.58
C ASP A 88 -3.02 4.16 9.58
N GLU A 89 -2.17 4.13 10.62
CA GLU A 89 -1.13 3.10 10.79
C GLU A 89 -1.77 1.74 11.01
N GLN A 90 -2.76 1.67 11.89
CA GLN A 90 -3.52 0.44 12.13
C GLN A 90 -4.20 -0.04 10.84
N LEU A 91 -4.89 0.85 10.13
CA LEU A 91 -5.51 0.49 8.86
C LEU A 91 -4.47 0.04 7.83
N GLY A 92 -3.32 0.70 7.79
CA GLY A 92 -2.18 0.32 6.96
C GLY A 92 -1.73 -1.13 7.20
N HIS A 93 -1.55 -1.52 8.47
CA HIS A 93 -1.22 -2.90 8.82
C HIS A 93 -2.32 -3.89 8.39
N GLU A 94 -3.59 -3.57 8.64
CA GLU A 94 -4.71 -4.43 8.22
C GLU A 94 -4.75 -4.61 6.69
N LEU A 95 -4.52 -3.54 5.93
CA LEU A 95 -4.45 -3.58 4.47
C LEU A 95 -3.23 -4.39 3.99
N ALA A 96 -2.08 -4.24 4.64
CA ALA A 96 -0.86 -4.98 4.31
C ALA A 96 -1.04 -6.49 4.55
N ASP A 97 -1.62 -6.87 5.69
CA ASP A 97 -1.90 -8.27 6.04
C ASP A 97 -2.83 -8.91 5.00
N GLN A 98 -3.90 -8.21 4.62
CA GLN A 98 -4.85 -8.70 3.60
C GLN A 98 -4.23 -8.78 2.20
N LEU A 99 -3.39 -7.81 1.85
CA LEU A 99 -2.67 -7.83 0.58
C LEU A 99 -1.68 -8.99 0.53
N TRP A 100 -0.99 -9.27 1.64
CA TRP A 100 -0.07 -10.39 1.79
C TRP A 100 -0.80 -11.75 1.72
N GLU A 101 -1.90 -11.91 2.46
CA GLU A 101 -2.73 -13.11 2.41
C GLU A 101 -3.11 -13.48 0.97
N ARG A 102 -3.43 -12.46 0.16
CA ARG A 102 -3.88 -12.65 -1.22
C ARG A 102 -2.75 -12.86 -2.23
N HIS A 103 -1.63 -12.15 -2.10
CA HIS A 103 -0.61 -12.06 -3.18
C HIS A 103 0.78 -12.56 -2.78
N SER A 104 0.98 -13.02 -1.53
CA SER A 104 2.29 -13.49 -1.04
C SER A 104 2.91 -14.57 -1.92
N ALA A 105 2.13 -15.53 -2.40
CA ALA A 105 2.65 -16.60 -3.25
C ALA A 105 3.30 -16.07 -4.54
N GLU A 106 2.66 -15.10 -5.20
CA GLU A 106 3.17 -14.48 -6.43
C GLU A 106 4.38 -13.59 -6.14
N LEU A 107 4.31 -12.77 -5.09
CA LEU A 107 5.40 -11.89 -4.66
C LEU A 107 6.66 -12.70 -4.27
N ILE A 108 6.50 -13.81 -3.55
CA ILE A 108 7.59 -14.70 -3.16
C ILE A 108 8.20 -15.38 -4.40
N ALA A 109 7.37 -15.84 -5.34
CA ALA A 109 7.85 -16.46 -6.57
C ALA A 109 8.66 -15.46 -7.43
N GLU A 110 8.20 -14.21 -7.50
CA GLU A 110 8.91 -13.12 -8.16
C GLU A 110 10.23 -12.77 -7.46
N ALA A 111 10.23 -12.66 -6.13
CA ALA A 111 11.44 -12.46 -5.35
C ALA A 111 12.48 -13.57 -5.61
N GLN A 112 12.05 -14.83 -5.67
CA GLN A 112 12.93 -15.95 -6.03
C GLN A 112 13.44 -15.85 -7.47
N ARG A 113 12.62 -15.40 -8.42
CA ARG A 113 13.04 -15.17 -9.81
C ARG A 113 14.12 -14.09 -9.89
N LEU A 114 13.95 -12.99 -9.16
CA LEU A 114 14.93 -11.90 -9.09
C LEU A 114 16.25 -12.39 -8.49
N LYS A 115 16.22 -13.17 -7.41
CA LYS A 115 17.43 -13.78 -6.82
C LYS A 115 18.20 -14.66 -7.79
N ARG A 116 17.49 -15.42 -8.64
CA ARG A 116 18.11 -16.27 -9.67
C ARG A 116 18.60 -15.49 -10.90
N SER A 117 18.12 -14.27 -11.09
CA SER A 117 18.44 -13.42 -12.24
C SER A 117 19.44 -12.30 -11.88
N GLY A 118 19.80 -12.17 -10.59
CA GLY A 118 20.92 -11.34 -10.14
C GLY A 118 22.25 -11.90 -10.67
N PRO A 119 23.30 -11.05 -10.77
CA PRO A 119 24.57 -11.39 -11.41
C PRO A 119 25.27 -12.62 -10.81
#